data_AF-A0AAJ2IG55-F1
#
_entry.id   AF-A0AAJ2IG55-F1
#
_cell.length_a   1.000
_cell.length_b   1.000
_cell.length_c   1.000
_cell.angle_alpha   90.00
_cell.angle_beta   90.00
_cell.angle_gamma   90.00
#
_symmetry.space_group_name_H-M   'P 1'
#
loop_
_entity.id
_entity.type
_entity.pdbx_description
1 polymer ?
#
loop_
_entity_poly.entity_id
_entity_poly.type
_entity_poly.pdbx_seq_one_letter_code
_entity_poly.pdbx_strand_id
1 'polypeptide(L)'
;MTAALQIEVDRDSVAMGDDVASHAHSLLVEPGTALSVVLAAAAPGIRARGWSWVADVDGRVAAVWSADHGVQMLVGDGPVTADDVPCRIHYRYFLQIDPAWLYRRLAEGAAADRGALEREYRPIGDRRREEDERRRERDSATRYLTVECTAALRGFGAEFDLHNDRTARFDVVGSMWRVQRADTMTMTFDGANQVLSSIRPVGVAECWLVAAVGMRMRQVQGLTPVPNDPRLPVPELRPMGSGVAGSPRWTTRGTRADPVVQLTGDEAVRAYRLSANRSIDEVVSLLAPD
;
A
#
# COMPACT_ATOMS: atom_id res chain seq x y z
N MET A 1 6.65 20.42 47.10
CA MET A 1 7.09 19.82 45.82
C MET A 1 6.42 18.46 45.74
N THR A 2 5.39 18.33 44.91
CA THR A 2 4.76 17.03 44.63
C THR A 2 5.71 16.22 43.75
N ALA A 3 5.99 14.98 44.13
CA ALA A 3 6.85 14.10 43.33
C ALA A 3 6.17 13.80 41.99
N ALA A 4 6.95 13.80 40.90
CA ALA A 4 6.45 13.37 39.60
C ALA A 4 6.08 11.88 39.65
N LEU A 5 4.97 11.54 39.02
CA LEU A 5 4.47 10.18 38.87
C LEU A 5 5.15 9.55 37.65
N GLN A 6 5.62 8.31 37.78
CA GLN A 6 6.29 7.59 36.70
C GLN A 6 5.36 6.53 36.12
N ILE A 7 5.20 6.53 34.79
CA ILE A 7 4.33 5.61 34.06
C ILE A 7 5.17 4.89 33.00
N GLU A 8 5.01 3.58 32.87
CA GLU A 8 5.64 2.81 31.80
C GLU A 8 4.82 2.95 30.50
N VAL A 9 5.46 3.28 29.39
CA VAL A 9 4.83 3.47 28.10
C VAL A 9 5.47 2.56 27.08
N ASP A 10 4.65 1.85 26.31
CA ASP A 10 5.10 0.99 25.21
C ASP A 10 4.10 1.00 24.04
N ARG A 11 4.46 0.40 22.90
CA ARG A 11 3.59 0.29 21.73
C ARG A 11 3.87 -0.94 20.89
N ASP A 12 2.90 -1.32 20.07
CA ASP A 12 3.11 -2.29 19.00
C ASP A 12 4.09 -1.76 17.95
N SER A 13 4.83 -2.69 17.36
CA SER A 13 5.65 -2.45 16.18
C SER A 13 4.78 -2.39 14.92
N VAL A 14 5.12 -1.49 14.00
CA VAL A 14 4.31 -1.25 12.78
C VAL A 14 4.87 -1.89 11.52
N ALA A 15 6.15 -2.28 11.52
CA ALA A 15 6.84 -2.94 10.42
C ALA A 15 8.06 -3.73 10.92
N MET A 16 8.60 -4.62 10.09
CA MET A 16 9.85 -5.33 10.40
C MET A 16 11.00 -4.34 10.62
N GLY A 17 11.72 -4.50 11.73
CA GLY A 17 12.87 -3.66 12.07
C GLY A 17 12.51 -2.35 12.77
N ASP A 18 11.22 -2.07 12.99
CA ASP A 18 10.78 -0.98 13.88
C ASP A 18 11.25 -1.26 15.32
N ASP A 19 11.26 -2.53 15.72
CA ASP A 19 11.61 -3.05 17.05
C ASP A 19 13.11 -3.33 17.26
N VAL A 20 13.99 -2.85 16.37
CA VAL A 20 15.45 -2.97 16.58
C VAL A 20 15.89 -2.33 17.89
N ALA A 21 15.21 -1.25 18.28
CA ALA A 21 15.27 -0.69 19.62
C ALA A 21 13.91 -0.84 20.30
N SER A 22 13.93 -1.08 21.62
CA SER A 22 12.69 -1.13 22.40
C SER A 22 11.92 0.19 22.29
N HIS A 23 10.60 0.10 22.18
CA HIS A 23 9.71 1.26 22.24
C HIS A 23 9.37 1.67 23.68
N ALA A 24 9.69 0.81 24.65
CA ALA A 24 9.38 1.02 26.04
C ALA A 24 10.20 2.18 26.61
N HIS A 25 9.51 3.09 27.31
CA HIS A 25 10.14 4.19 28.03
C HIS A 25 9.31 4.58 29.24
N SER A 26 9.89 5.37 30.14
CA SER A 26 9.16 5.94 31.27
C SER A 26 8.75 7.37 30.98
N LEU A 27 7.50 7.70 31.32
CA LEU A 27 6.96 9.05 31.25
C LEU A 27 6.79 9.59 32.67
N LEU A 28 7.31 10.80 32.91
CA LEU A 28 7.09 11.53 34.17
C LEU A 28 5.91 12.49 34.00
N VAL A 29 4.98 12.46 34.95
CA VAL A 29 3.72 13.20 34.92
C VAL A 29 3.51 13.93 36.24
N GLU A 30 3.06 15.18 36.19
CA GLU A 30 2.68 15.91 37.40
C GLU A 30 1.32 15.41 37.91
N PRO A 31 1.16 15.15 39.23
CA PRO A 31 -0.14 14.86 39.81
C PRO A 31 -1.17 15.94 39.47
N GLY A 32 -2.38 15.54 39.13
CA GLY A 32 -3.46 16.44 38.68
C GLY A 32 -3.57 16.57 37.16
N THR A 33 -2.61 16.05 36.39
CA THR A 33 -2.67 16.05 34.92
C THR A 33 -3.83 15.17 34.44
N ALA A 34 -4.67 15.68 33.53
CA ALA A 34 -5.76 14.92 32.95
C ALA A 34 -5.24 13.69 32.17
N LEU A 35 -5.92 12.55 32.27
CA LEU A 35 -5.51 11.32 31.60
C LEU A 35 -5.35 11.50 30.08
N SER A 36 -6.22 12.28 29.43
CA SER A 36 -6.10 12.59 28.01
C SER A 36 -4.79 13.29 27.64
N VAL A 37 -4.31 14.18 28.50
CA VAL A 37 -3.02 14.88 28.35
C VAL A 37 -1.86 13.92 28.54
N VAL A 38 -1.95 13.03 29.53
CA VAL A 38 -0.95 11.96 29.75
C VAL A 38 -0.86 11.05 28.53
N LEU A 39 -2.01 10.60 28.01
CA LEU A 39 -2.07 9.77 26.81
C LEU A 39 -1.48 10.50 25.60
N ALA A 40 -1.80 11.79 25.41
CA ALA A 40 -1.23 12.58 24.32
C ALA A 40 0.31 12.71 24.43
N ALA A 41 0.85 12.85 25.64
CA ALA A 41 2.29 12.87 25.90
C ALA A 41 2.95 11.50 25.67
N ALA A 42 2.25 10.42 26.01
CA ALA A 42 2.66 9.04 25.80
C ALA A 42 2.48 8.55 24.33
N ALA A 43 1.96 9.39 23.44
CA ALA A 43 1.55 8.97 22.11
C ALA A 43 2.71 8.39 21.26
N PRO A 44 2.43 7.43 20.36
CA PRO A 44 3.44 6.86 19.47
C PRO A 44 4.22 7.93 18.68
N GLY A 45 5.54 7.74 18.60
CA GLY A 45 6.42 8.60 17.81
C GLY A 45 6.18 8.51 16.29
N ILE A 46 5.61 7.40 15.82
CA ILE A 46 5.23 7.20 14.41
C ILE A 46 3.85 7.79 14.16
N ARG A 47 3.80 8.82 13.30
CA ARG A 47 2.59 9.59 13.02
C ARG A 47 2.30 9.56 11.52
N ALA A 48 1.30 8.79 11.14
CA ALA A 48 0.79 8.76 9.77
C ALA A 48 -0.72 9.00 9.78
N ARG A 49 -1.20 9.78 8.80
CA ARG A 49 -2.63 10.04 8.63
C ARG A 49 -3.36 8.75 8.24
N GLY A 50 -4.57 8.59 8.76
CA GLY A 50 -5.43 7.41 8.59
C GLY A 50 -4.99 6.20 9.41
N TRP A 51 -3.94 6.31 10.22
CA TRP A 51 -3.51 5.24 11.13
C TRP A 51 -4.19 5.41 12.48
N SER A 52 -4.67 4.30 13.04
CA SER A 52 -5.32 4.28 14.34
C SER A 52 -4.54 3.45 15.35
N TRP A 53 -4.57 3.93 16.59
CA TRP A 53 -4.00 3.28 17.75
C TRP A 53 -5.04 3.21 18.86
N VAL A 54 -5.02 2.11 19.61
CA VAL A 54 -5.83 1.98 20.83
C VAL A 54 -4.89 2.08 22.02
N ALA A 55 -5.16 3.02 22.92
CA ALA A 55 -4.44 3.16 24.17
C ALA A 55 -5.06 2.24 25.22
N ASP A 56 -4.31 1.26 25.69
CA ASP A 56 -4.66 0.48 26.87
C ASP A 56 -3.93 1.04 28.08
N VAL A 57 -4.69 1.31 29.14
CA VAL A 57 -4.20 1.76 30.45
C VAL A 57 -4.45 0.62 31.44
N ASP A 58 -3.38 0.01 31.94
CA ASP A 58 -3.44 -1.13 32.86
C ASP A 58 -4.37 -2.27 32.40
N GLY A 59 -4.34 -2.56 31.08
CA GLY A 59 -5.15 -3.60 30.44
C GLY A 59 -6.57 -3.19 30.09
N ARG A 60 -6.97 -1.93 30.33
CA ARG A 60 -8.26 -1.38 29.94
C ARG A 60 -8.12 -0.44 28.75
N VAL A 61 -8.95 -0.64 27.73
CA VAL A 61 -9.08 0.28 26.60
C VAL A 61 -9.55 1.65 27.11
N ALA A 62 -8.69 2.65 27.02
CA ALA A 62 -8.92 3.98 27.56
C ALA A 62 -9.21 5.04 26.48
N ALA A 63 -8.59 4.91 25.30
CA ALA A 63 -8.77 5.87 24.22
C ALA A 63 -8.45 5.28 22.84
N VAL A 64 -8.91 5.96 21.80
CA VAL A 64 -8.35 5.86 20.45
C VAL A 64 -7.45 7.07 20.21
N TRP A 65 -6.26 6.84 19.67
CA TRP A 65 -5.35 7.90 19.26
C TRP A 65 -5.05 7.82 17.76
N SER A 66 -4.98 8.97 17.11
CA SER A 66 -4.50 9.10 15.73
C SER A 66 -3.86 10.45 15.49
N ALA A 67 -3.05 10.55 14.43
CA ALA A 67 -2.50 11.83 13.98
C ALA A 67 -3.60 12.79 13.48
N ASP A 68 -4.74 12.27 13.03
CA ASP A 68 -5.85 13.04 12.47
C ASP A 68 -6.74 13.68 13.55
N HIS A 69 -6.92 13.00 14.69
CA HIS A 69 -7.89 13.39 15.72
C HIS A 69 -7.30 13.60 17.12
N GLY A 70 -6.02 13.29 17.35
CA GLY A 70 -5.44 13.29 18.69
C GLY A 70 -6.03 12.18 19.56
N VAL A 71 -6.16 12.42 20.87
CA VAL A 71 -6.74 11.47 21.83
C VAL A 71 -8.26 11.61 21.86
N GLN A 72 -8.97 10.51 21.63
CA GLN A 72 -10.42 10.39 21.79
C GLN A 72 -10.73 9.42 22.94
N MET A 73 -11.20 9.96 24.06
CA MET A 73 -11.39 9.21 25.31
C MET A 73 -12.61 8.27 25.27
N LEU A 74 -12.40 7.03 25.70
CA LEU A 74 -13.43 5.99 25.89
C LEU A 74 -13.76 5.76 27.37
N VAL A 75 -12.96 6.32 28.28
CA VAL A 75 -13.17 6.34 29.73
C VAL A 75 -13.25 7.78 30.23
N GLY A 76 -13.60 7.96 31.50
CA GLY A 76 -13.61 9.30 32.12
C GLY A 76 -12.22 9.95 32.07
N ASP A 77 -12.17 11.22 31.70
CA ASP A 77 -10.94 12.01 31.63
C ASP A 77 -10.63 12.68 32.98
N GLY A 78 -10.35 11.83 33.99
CA GLY A 78 -10.01 12.27 35.34
C GLY A 78 -8.55 12.73 35.48
N PRO A 79 -8.24 13.49 36.53
CA PRO A 79 -6.85 13.79 36.88
C PRO A 79 -6.14 12.54 37.38
N VAL A 80 -4.91 12.33 36.91
CA VAL A 80 -4.01 11.28 37.42
C VAL A 80 -3.45 11.74 38.77
N THR A 81 -3.63 10.93 39.81
CA THR A 81 -3.16 11.21 41.18
C THR A 81 -2.15 10.16 41.61
N ALA A 82 -1.49 10.37 42.76
CA ALA A 82 -0.56 9.38 43.31
C ALA A 82 -1.25 8.07 43.72
N ASP A 83 -2.55 8.12 44.05
CA ASP A 83 -3.33 6.96 44.50
C ASP A 83 -3.90 6.15 43.32
N ASP A 84 -4.00 6.74 42.14
CA ASP A 84 -4.63 6.17 40.93
C ASP A 84 -3.78 6.44 39.68
N VAL A 85 -2.47 6.35 39.84
CA VAL A 85 -1.52 6.49 38.74
C VAL A 85 -1.54 5.25 37.85
N PRO A 86 -1.68 5.39 36.52
CA PRO A 86 -1.45 4.28 35.60
C PRO A 86 -0.07 3.65 35.79
N CYS A 87 -0.01 2.34 35.96
CA CYS A 87 1.29 1.64 35.96
C CYS A 87 1.84 1.58 34.53
N ARG A 88 0.98 1.25 33.56
CA ARG A 88 1.36 1.03 32.17
C ARG A 88 0.35 1.60 31.18
N ILE A 89 0.88 2.24 30.14
CA ILE A 89 0.17 2.62 28.92
C ILE A 89 0.77 1.80 27.77
N HIS A 90 -0.07 1.07 27.03
CA HIS A 90 0.34 0.36 25.83
C HIS A 90 -0.48 0.80 24.63
N TYR A 91 0.18 1.23 23.55
CA TYR A 91 -0.47 1.59 22.31
C TYR A 91 -0.50 0.41 21.34
N ARG A 92 -1.69 -0.19 21.15
CA ARG A 92 -1.89 -1.21 20.13
C ARG A 92 -2.13 -0.60 18.76
N TYR A 93 -1.48 -1.12 17.74
CA TYR A 93 -1.61 -0.62 16.37
C TYR A 93 -2.77 -1.29 15.63
N PHE A 94 -3.74 -0.47 15.18
CA PHE A 94 -4.97 -0.90 14.50
C PHE A 94 -4.96 -0.62 12.99
N LEU A 95 -3.77 -0.54 12.40
CA LEU A 95 -3.58 -0.39 10.95
C LEU A 95 -4.26 0.88 10.40
N GLN A 96 -4.81 0.78 9.20
CA GLN A 96 -5.49 1.85 8.47
C GLN A 96 -7.01 1.82 8.68
N ILE A 97 -7.47 1.37 9.85
CA ILE A 97 -8.87 1.53 10.24
C ILE A 97 -9.10 3.02 10.53
N ASP A 98 -10.14 3.59 9.93
CA ASP A 98 -10.53 5.00 10.13
C ASP A 98 -10.69 5.31 11.63
N PRO A 99 -9.90 6.22 12.21
CA PRO A 99 -9.89 6.44 13.65
C PRO A 99 -11.26 6.88 14.20
N ALA A 100 -12.00 7.69 13.45
CA ALA A 100 -13.33 8.14 13.84
C ALA A 100 -14.37 6.99 13.84
N TRP A 101 -14.24 6.03 12.91
CA TRP A 101 -15.05 4.81 12.93
C TRP A 101 -14.66 3.90 14.11
N LEU A 102 -13.36 3.69 14.32
CA LEU A 102 -12.85 2.85 15.42
C LEU A 102 -13.30 3.39 16.78
N TYR A 103 -13.17 4.70 17.00
CA TYR A 103 -13.63 5.37 18.22
C TYR A 103 -15.11 5.10 18.49
N ARG A 104 -15.98 5.32 17.49
CA ARG A 104 -17.42 5.09 17.65
C ARG A 104 -17.74 3.63 17.98
N ARG A 105 -17.13 2.67 17.28
CA ARG A 105 -17.39 1.25 17.55
C ARG A 105 -16.94 0.83 18.94
N LEU A 106 -15.80 1.31 19.42
CA LEU A 106 -15.36 1.03 20.79
C LEU A 106 -16.23 1.74 21.84
N ALA A 107 -16.69 2.97 21.56
CA ALA A 107 -17.61 3.71 22.43
C ALA A 107 -18.98 3.03 22.54
N GLU A 108 -19.43 2.33 21.49
CA GLU A 108 -20.62 1.47 21.48
C GLU A 108 -20.43 0.15 22.26
N GLY A 109 -19.23 -0.12 22.79
CA GLY A 109 -18.92 -1.29 23.60
C GLY A 109 -18.36 -2.49 22.82
N ALA A 110 -17.94 -2.31 21.57
CA ALA A 110 -17.24 -3.37 20.85
C ALA A 110 -15.91 -3.71 21.53
N ALA A 111 -15.54 -4.99 21.53
CA ALA A 111 -14.22 -5.41 22.01
C ALA A 111 -13.12 -4.87 21.08
N ALA A 112 -12.01 -4.44 21.66
CA ALA A 112 -10.81 -4.02 20.91
C ALA A 112 -10.03 -5.23 20.37
N ASP A 113 -10.69 -6.05 19.55
CA ASP A 113 -10.08 -7.12 18.75
C ASP A 113 -9.76 -6.56 17.36
N ARG A 114 -8.47 -6.38 17.09
CA ARG A 114 -7.97 -5.85 15.81
C ARG A 114 -8.46 -6.66 14.61
N GLY A 115 -8.41 -7.99 14.68
CA GLY A 115 -8.76 -8.85 13.55
C GLY A 115 -10.25 -8.82 13.24
N ALA A 116 -11.09 -8.78 14.28
CA ALA A 116 -12.54 -8.64 14.11
C ALA A 116 -12.92 -7.27 13.53
N LEU A 117 -12.37 -6.19 14.10
CA LEU A 117 -12.65 -4.82 13.68
C LEU A 117 -12.11 -4.52 12.28
N GLU A 118 -10.95 -5.05 11.91
CA GLU A 118 -10.42 -4.93 10.54
C GLU A 118 -11.36 -5.62 9.54
N ARG A 119 -11.85 -6.83 9.83
CA ARG A 119 -12.79 -7.54 8.96
C ARG A 119 -14.11 -6.78 8.80
N GLU A 120 -14.60 -6.19 9.89
CA GLU A 120 -15.82 -5.38 9.87
C GLU A 120 -15.63 -4.07 9.07
N TYR A 121 -14.49 -3.39 9.25
CA TYR A 121 -14.22 -2.13 8.59
C TYR A 121 -13.85 -2.29 7.10
N ARG A 122 -13.19 -3.40 6.72
CA ARG A 122 -12.68 -3.64 5.35
C ARG A 122 -13.67 -3.26 4.24
N PRO A 123 -14.93 -3.74 4.20
CA PRO A 123 -15.87 -3.38 3.13
C PRO A 123 -16.20 -1.87 3.09
N ILE A 124 -16.16 -1.17 4.23
CA ILE A 124 -16.36 0.28 4.30
C ILE A 124 -15.13 1.01 3.76
N GLY A 125 -13.94 0.58 4.19
CA GLY A 125 -12.67 1.12 3.72
C GLY A 125 -12.47 0.94 2.22
N ASP A 126 -12.80 -0.24 1.69
CA ASP A 126 -12.71 -0.54 0.26
C ASP A 126 -13.68 0.32 -0.56
N ARG A 127 -14.92 0.51 -0.09
CA ARG A 127 -15.89 1.41 -0.73
C ARG A 127 -15.42 2.86 -0.74
N ARG A 128 -14.94 3.37 0.39
CA ARG A 128 -14.40 4.74 0.51
C ARG A 128 -13.19 4.95 -0.39
N ARG A 129 -12.31 3.94 -0.51
CA ARG A 129 -11.17 3.97 -1.43
C ARG A 129 -11.65 4.08 -2.87
N GLU A 130 -12.59 3.22 -3.29
CA GLU A 130 -13.16 3.29 -4.64
C GLU A 130 -13.81 4.65 -4.92
N GLU A 131 -14.59 5.20 -3.97
CA GLU A 131 -15.18 6.54 -4.09
C GLU A 131 -14.12 7.64 -4.24
N ASP A 132 -12.99 7.55 -3.54
CA ASP A 132 -11.84 8.47 -3.66
C ASP A 132 -11.22 8.40 -5.05
N GLU A 133 -10.94 7.19 -5.53
CA GLU A 133 -10.34 6.97 -6.86
C GLU A 133 -11.26 7.51 -7.97
N ARG A 134 -12.58 7.28 -7.85
CA ARG A 134 -13.60 7.80 -8.77
C ARG A 134 -13.73 9.31 -8.70
N ARG A 135 -13.61 9.89 -7.51
CA ARG A 135 -13.57 11.35 -7.34
C ARG A 135 -12.34 11.94 -8.02
N ARG A 136 -11.16 11.36 -7.83
CA ARG A 136 -9.91 11.79 -8.49
C ARG A 136 -10.02 11.75 -10.01
N GLU A 137 -10.62 10.70 -10.56
CA GLU A 137 -10.84 10.57 -12.01
C GLU A 137 -11.70 11.70 -12.57
N ARG A 138 -12.76 12.09 -11.85
CA ARG A 138 -13.66 13.19 -12.23
C ARG A 138 -13.04 14.57 -12.03
N ASP A 139 -12.37 14.78 -10.91
CA ASP A 139 -11.96 16.12 -10.46
C ASP A 139 -10.60 16.54 -11.02
N SER A 140 -9.78 15.60 -11.50
CA SER A 140 -8.46 15.86 -12.07
C SER A 140 -8.41 15.43 -13.54
N ALA A 141 -7.84 16.27 -14.40
CA ALA A 141 -7.54 15.90 -15.80
C ALA A 141 -6.23 15.11 -15.94
N THR A 142 -5.38 15.08 -14.89
CA THR A 142 -4.12 14.35 -14.91
C THR A 142 -4.38 12.85 -14.98
N ARG A 143 -3.59 12.16 -15.80
CA ARG A 143 -3.70 10.72 -16.01
C ARG A 143 -2.36 10.05 -15.74
N TYR A 144 -2.41 8.88 -15.11
CA TYR A 144 -1.21 8.17 -14.66
C TYR A 144 -0.42 7.57 -15.82
N LEU A 145 -1.14 7.12 -16.86
CA LEU A 145 -0.58 6.52 -18.06
C LEU A 145 -0.67 7.53 -19.19
N THR A 146 0.31 7.53 -20.07
CA THR A 146 0.38 8.38 -21.26
C THR A 146 -0.73 8.03 -22.25
N VAL A 147 -1.09 9.02 -23.07
CA VAL A 147 -2.08 8.84 -24.15
C VAL A 147 -1.66 7.71 -25.09
N GLU A 148 -0.37 7.67 -25.46
CA GLU A 148 0.24 6.63 -26.30
C GLU A 148 0.05 5.23 -25.68
N CYS A 149 0.36 5.06 -24.39
CA CYS A 149 0.15 3.80 -23.69
C CYS A 149 -1.33 3.39 -23.66
N THR A 150 -2.24 4.29 -23.29
CA THR A 150 -3.68 3.95 -23.25
C THR A 150 -4.26 3.65 -24.63
N ALA A 151 -3.78 4.31 -25.69
CA ALA A 151 -4.20 4.05 -27.06
C ALA A 151 -3.73 2.66 -27.52
N ALA A 152 -2.47 2.30 -27.24
CA ALA A 152 -1.93 0.97 -27.53
C ALA A 152 -2.70 -0.13 -26.79
N LEU A 153 -2.99 0.06 -25.50
CA LEU A 153 -3.77 -0.88 -24.70
C LEU A 153 -5.18 -1.06 -25.26
N ARG A 154 -5.87 0.03 -25.61
CA ARG A 154 -7.19 -0.04 -26.28
C ARG A 154 -7.11 -0.71 -27.65
N GLY A 155 -6.04 -0.51 -28.40
CA GLY A 155 -5.77 -1.21 -29.67
C GLY A 155 -5.67 -2.72 -29.49
N PHE A 156 -5.19 -3.18 -28.33
CA PHE A 156 -5.21 -4.57 -27.92
C PHE A 156 -6.54 -4.99 -27.23
N GLY A 157 -7.59 -4.16 -27.26
CA GLY A 157 -8.88 -4.51 -26.69
C GLY A 157 -9.00 -4.32 -25.18
N ALA A 158 -8.11 -3.53 -24.55
CA ALA A 158 -8.27 -3.15 -23.16
C ALA A 158 -9.42 -2.17 -22.97
N GLU A 159 -10.34 -2.47 -22.06
CA GLU A 159 -11.46 -1.61 -21.70
C GLU A 159 -11.20 -0.93 -20.36
N PHE A 160 -10.92 0.37 -20.37
CA PHE A 160 -10.65 1.13 -19.15
C PHE A 160 -11.92 1.36 -18.35
N ASP A 161 -11.91 0.87 -17.12
CA ASP A 161 -12.95 1.13 -16.15
C ASP A 161 -12.63 2.36 -15.29
N LEU A 162 -11.36 2.55 -14.90
CA LEU A 162 -10.91 3.67 -14.07
C LEU A 162 -9.54 4.15 -14.54
N HIS A 163 -9.34 5.46 -14.65
CA HIS A 163 -8.03 6.06 -14.90
C HIS A 163 -7.90 7.45 -14.30
N ASN A 164 -7.09 7.58 -13.24
CA ASN A 164 -6.78 8.86 -12.62
C ASN A 164 -5.26 9.11 -12.57
N ASP A 165 -4.82 10.04 -11.73
CA ASP A 165 -3.43 10.49 -11.61
C ASP A 165 -2.48 9.47 -10.96
N ARG A 166 -3.00 8.41 -10.34
CA ARG A 166 -2.22 7.43 -9.58
C ARG A 166 -2.49 5.98 -9.95
N THR A 167 -3.66 5.68 -10.50
CA THR A 167 -4.09 4.33 -10.82
C THR A 167 -4.81 4.26 -12.16
N ALA A 168 -4.71 3.11 -12.80
CA ALA A 168 -5.51 2.71 -13.94
C ALA A 168 -6.02 1.28 -13.71
N ARG A 169 -7.30 1.05 -13.97
CA ARG A 169 -7.93 -0.28 -13.96
C ARG A 169 -8.63 -0.49 -15.29
N PHE A 170 -8.35 -1.63 -15.92
CA PHE A 170 -8.91 -1.96 -17.22
C PHE A 170 -9.10 -3.47 -17.34
N ASP A 171 -10.11 -3.89 -18.10
CA ASP A 171 -10.34 -5.30 -18.43
C ASP A 171 -9.54 -5.70 -19.67
N VAL A 172 -8.98 -6.91 -19.64
CA VAL A 172 -8.39 -7.59 -20.80
C VAL A 172 -8.91 -9.03 -20.80
N VAL A 173 -9.86 -9.31 -21.69
CA VAL A 173 -10.44 -10.66 -21.88
C VAL A 173 -11.05 -11.21 -20.59
N GLY A 174 -11.89 -10.40 -19.94
CA GLY A 174 -12.60 -10.75 -18.70
C GLY A 174 -11.68 -10.84 -17.47
N SER A 175 -10.44 -10.38 -17.58
CA SER A 175 -9.50 -10.28 -16.47
C SER A 175 -9.23 -8.80 -16.17
N MET A 176 -9.51 -8.37 -14.95
CA MET A 176 -9.24 -7.00 -14.51
C MET A 176 -7.77 -6.78 -14.18
N TRP A 177 -7.11 -5.89 -14.90
CA TRP A 177 -5.74 -5.47 -14.64
C TRP A 177 -5.74 -4.14 -13.90
N ARG A 178 -4.77 -3.98 -13.01
CA ARG A 178 -4.60 -2.74 -12.23
C ARG A 178 -3.15 -2.29 -12.28
N VAL A 179 -2.95 -1.03 -12.62
CA VAL A 179 -1.64 -0.36 -12.64
C VAL A 179 -1.69 0.79 -11.66
N GLN A 180 -0.77 0.85 -10.71
CA GLN A 180 -0.74 1.94 -9.73
C GLN A 180 0.67 2.38 -9.37
N ARG A 181 0.79 3.64 -8.95
CA ARG A 181 2.01 4.16 -8.34
C ARG A 181 2.12 3.67 -6.89
N ALA A 182 3.21 2.97 -6.58
CA ALA A 182 3.62 2.63 -5.22
C ALA A 182 5.01 3.23 -4.95
N ASP A 183 5.06 4.27 -4.13
CA ASP A 183 6.26 5.12 -3.97
C ASP A 183 6.77 5.64 -5.32
N THR A 184 7.98 5.24 -5.73
CA THR A 184 8.62 5.62 -7.00
C THR A 184 8.40 4.60 -8.11
N MET A 185 7.73 3.49 -7.83
CA MET A 185 7.55 2.37 -8.75
C MET A 185 6.15 2.36 -9.38
N THR A 186 6.07 1.92 -10.63
CA THR A 186 4.82 1.54 -11.28
C THR A 186 4.58 0.05 -11.08
N MET A 187 3.56 -0.31 -10.32
CA MET A 187 3.19 -1.71 -10.07
C MET A 187 2.03 -2.12 -10.96
N THR A 188 2.12 -3.31 -11.56
CA THR A 188 1.04 -3.94 -12.32
C THR A 188 0.56 -5.21 -11.61
N PHE A 189 -0.76 -5.34 -11.51
CA PHE A 189 -1.46 -6.47 -10.92
C PHE A 189 -2.39 -7.10 -11.97
N ASP A 190 -2.52 -8.42 -11.92
CA ASP A 190 -3.47 -9.17 -12.74
C ASP A 190 -4.86 -9.30 -12.08
N GLY A 191 -5.77 -10.03 -12.73
CA GLY A 191 -7.13 -10.29 -12.26
C GLY A 191 -7.22 -11.10 -10.97
N ALA A 192 -6.16 -11.81 -10.59
CA ALA A 192 -6.05 -12.49 -9.30
C ALA A 192 -5.40 -11.60 -8.22
N ASN A 193 -5.19 -10.32 -8.53
CA ASN A 193 -4.49 -9.35 -7.69
C ASN A 193 -3.04 -9.77 -7.36
N GLN A 194 -2.42 -10.57 -8.23
CA GLN A 194 -1.01 -10.94 -8.13
C GLN A 194 -0.15 -9.85 -8.77
N VAL A 195 0.99 -9.53 -8.14
CA VAL A 195 1.94 -8.55 -8.67
C VAL A 195 2.70 -9.18 -9.83
N LEU A 196 2.47 -8.69 -11.05
CA LEU A 196 3.21 -9.09 -12.24
C LEU A 196 4.54 -8.34 -12.37
N SER A 197 4.50 -7.03 -12.10
CA SER A 197 5.68 -6.18 -12.23
C SER A 197 5.68 -5.01 -11.25
N SER A 198 6.89 -4.53 -10.95
CA SER A 198 7.17 -3.26 -10.28
C SER A 198 8.36 -2.63 -11.00
N ILE A 199 8.13 -1.54 -11.73
CA ILE A 199 9.11 -0.96 -12.66
C ILE A 199 9.25 0.56 -12.46
N ARG A 200 10.49 1.06 -12.48
CA ARG A 200 10.79 2.48 -12.68
C ARG A 200 11.93 2.65 -13.71
N PRO A 201 11.91 3.70 -14.55
CA PRO A 201 10.92 4.77 -14.60
C PRO A 201 9.60 4.36 -15.28
N VAL A 202 8.58 5.21 -15.20
CA VAL A 202 7.23 4.93 -15.73
C VAL A 202 7.23 4.57 -17.22
N GLY A 203 8.03 5.23 -18.06
CA GLY A 203 8.09 4.93 -19.50
C GLY A 203 8.52 3.48 -19.80
N VAL A 204 9.43 2.92 -18.98
CA VAL A 204 9.81 1.49 -19.10
C VAL A 204 8.67 0.58 -18.66
N ALA A 205 7.91 1.00 -17.65
CA ALA A 205 6.74 0.25 -17.19
C ALA A 205 5.62 0.24 -18.25
N GLU A 206 5.42 1.35 -18.97
CA GLU A 206 4.42 1.46 -20.04
C GLU A 206 4.76 0.55 -21.23
N CYS A 207 6.01 0.56 -21.71
CA CYS A 207 6.44 -0.36 -22.77
C CYS A 207 6.25 -1.83 -22.35
N TRP A 208 6.60 -2.16 -21.10
CA TRP A 208 6.39 -3.50 -20.55
C TRP A 208 4.90 -3.87 -20.48
N LEU A 209 4.05 -2.94 -20.04
CA LEU A 209 2.61 -3.16 -19.90
C LEU A 209 1.95 -3.44 -21.25
N VAL A 210 2.30 -2.65 -22.28
CA VAL A 210 1.83 -2.86 -23.66
C VAL A 210 2.28 -4.22 -24.18
N ALA A 211 3.54 -4.60 -23.95
CA ALA A 211 4.03 -5.93 -24.33
C ALA A 211 3.27 -7.06 -23.63
N ALA A 212 3.05 -6.95 -22.31
CA ALA A 212 2.34 -7.96 -21.53
C ALA A 212 0.89 -8.14 -22.02
N VAL A 213 0.17 -7.04 -22.23
CA VAL A 213 -1.22 -7.07 -22.72
C VAL A 213 -1.30 -7.56 -24.16
N GLY A 214 -0.47 -7.06 -25.07
CA GLY A 214 -0.49 -7.51 -26.45
C GLY A 214 -0.10 -8.99 -26.61
N MET A 215 0.87 -9.48 -25.83
CA MET A 215 1.19 -10.91 -25.79
C MET A 215 0.01 -11.77 -25.31
N ARG A 216 -0.69 -11.31 -24.26
CA ARG A 216 -1.90 -11.98 -23.76
C ARG A 216 -2.99 -12.03 -24.83
N MET A 217 -3.18 -10.93 -25.56
CA MET A 217 -4.18 -10.87 -26.63
C MET A 217 -3.87 -11.77 -27.80
N ARG A 218 -2.61 -11.83 -28.23
CA ARG A 218 -2.16 -12.80 -29.25
C ARG A 218 -2.45 -14.23 -28.81
N GLN A 219 -2.15 -14.57 -27.56
CA GLN A 219 -2.43 -15.90 -27.00
C GLN A 219 -3.92 -16.23 -27.05
N VAL A 220 -4.78 -15.29 -26.64
CA VAL A 220 -6.24 -15.45 -26.64
C VAL A 220 -6.79 -15.63 -28.06
N GLN A 221 -6.22 -14.91 -29.03
CA GLN A 221 -6.59 -15.01 -30.44
C GLN A 221 -5.98 -16.23 -31.15
N GLY A 222 -5.16 -17.03 -30.47
CA GLY A 222 -4.48 -18.19 -31.07
C GLY A 222 -3.38 -17.81 -32.08
N LEU A 223 -2.88 -16.57 -32.02
CA LEU A 223 -1.79 -16.11 -32.90
C LEU A 223 -0.44 -16.70 -32.46
N THR A 224 0.45 -16.89 -33.42
CA THR A 224 1.81 -17.37 -33.16
C THR A 224 2.52 -16.45 -32.15
N PRO A 225 3.18 -17.00 -31.11
CA PRO A 225 3.96 -16.19 -30.19
C PRO A 225 5.05 -15.40 -30.91
N VAL A 226 5.24 -14.15 -30.52
CA VAL A 226 6.36 -13.34 -31.05
C VAL A 226 7.68 -13.99 -30.62
N PRO A 227 8.67 -14.11 -31.53
CA PRO A 227 9.99 -14.63 -31.17
C PRO A 227 10.60 -13.86 -29.99
N ASN A 228 11.24 -14.60 -29.10
CA ASN A 228 11.95 -14.01 -27.97
C ASN A 228 13.31 -13.44 -28.43
N ASP A 229 13.27 -12.30 -29.14
CA ASP A 229 14.44 -11.62 -29.69
C ASP A 229 14.66 -10.24 -29.03
N PRO A 230 15.43 -10.17 -27.94
CA PRO A 230 15.64 -8.93 -27.20
C PRO A 230 16.51 -7.94 -27.98
N ARG A 231 16.12 -6.65 -27.97
CA ARG A 231 16.97 -5.58 -28.54
C ARG A 231 18.12 -5.27 -27.59
N LEU A 232 19.29 -5.83 -27.89
CA LEU A 232 20.49 -5.64 -27.09
C LEU A 232 21.02 -4.20 -27.21
N PRO A 233 21.60 -3.62 -26.13
CA PRO A 233 21.84 -4.25 -24.82
C PRO A 233 20.64 -4.15 -23.86
N VAL A 234 20.12 -5.26 -23.35
CA VAL A 234 19.07 -5.27 -22.30
C VAL A 234 19.72 -5.47 -20.92
N PRO A 235 19.37 -4.67 -19.88
CA PRO A 235 19.86 -4.92 -18.52
C PRO A 235 19.57 -6.35 -18.06
N GLU A 236 20.60 -7.02 -17.53
CA GLU A 236 20.51 -8.42 -17.10
C GLU A 236 19.50 -8.59 -15.97
N LEU A 237 18.56 -9.53 -16.15
CA LEU A 237 17.66 -9.97 -15.10
C LEU A 237 18.32 -11.06 -14.27
N ARG A 238 18.24 -10.91 -12.94
CA ARG A 238 18.76 -11.89 -11.98
C ARG A 238 17.63 -12.43 -11.11
N PRO A 239 17.71 -13.69 -10.69
CA PRO A 239 16.78 -14.22 -9.71
C PRO A 239 16.78 -13.36 -8.45
N MET A 240 15.59 -13.00 -8.00
CA MET A 240 15.31 -12.49 -6.67
C MET A 240 14.78 -13.67 -5.85
N GLY A 241 14.80 -13.58 -4.51
CA GLY A 241 14.17 -14.60 -3.65
C GLY A 241 12.73 -14.91 -4.10
N SER A 242 12.26 -16.13 -3.81
CA SER A 242 10.93 -16.58 -4.23
C SER A 242 9.83 -15.59 -3.84
N GLY A 243 8.87 -15.39 -4.74
CA GLY A 243 7.73 -14.53 -4.51
C GLY A 243 6.69 -15.14 -3.58
N VAL A 244 5.61 -14.39 -3.35
CA VAL A 244 4.38 -14.92 -2.75
C VAL A 244 3.92 -16.15 -3.55
N ALA A 245 3.55 -17.22 -2.86
CA ALA A 245 3.14 -18.50 -3.46
C ALA A 245 4.22 -19.24 -4.30
N GLY A 246 5.51 -18.92 -4.14
CA GLY A 246 6.60 -19.70 -4.72
C GLY A 246 6.95 -19.36 -6.17
N SER A 247 6.28 -18.38 -6.78
CA SER A 247 6.61 -17.93 -8.14
C SER A 247 8.03 -17.36 -8.24
N PRO A 248 8.80 -17.69 -9.29
CA PRO A 248 10.11 -17.08 -9.52
C PRO A 248 9.99 -15.57 -9.65
N ARG A 249 10.91 -14.83 -9.02
CA ARG A 249 11.01 -13.38 -9.18
C ARG A 249 12.35 -13.01 -9.79
N TRP A 250 12.34 -11.92 -10.55
CA TRP A 250 13.50 -11.42 -11.26
C TRP A 250 13.68 -9.94 -10.98
N THR A 251 14.92 -9.47 -10.95
CA THR A 251 15.24 -8.04 -10.82
C THR A 251 16.40 -7.65 -11.74
N THR A 252 16.40 -6.41 -12.22
CA THR A 252 17.61 -5.83 -12.83
C THR A 252 18.67 -5.53 -11.78
N ARG A 253 19.95 -5.68 -12.15
CA ARG A 253 21.10 -5.31 -11.31
C ARG A 253 21.49 -3.87 -11.62
N GLY A 254 20.68 -2.91 -11.21
CA GLY A 254 20.92 -1.53 -11.65
C GLY A 254 22.20 -0.94 -11.07
N THR A 255 23.04 -0.35 -11.93
CA THR A 255 23.84 0.81 -11.54
C THR A 255 22.89 2.00 -11.34
N ARG A 256 23.37 3.15 -10.82
CA ARG A 256 22.50 4.30 -10.48
C ARG A 256 21.69 4.86 -11.68
N ALA A 257 22.05 4.51 -12.91
CA ALA A 257 21.42 4.97 -14.15
C ALA A 257 20.46 3.96 -14.81
N ASP A 258 20.46 2.69 -14.37
CA ASP A 258 19.64 1.65 -15.00
C ASP A 258 18.19 1.66 -14.47
N PRO A 259 17.20 1.26 -15.29
CA PRO A 259 15.86 1.06 -14.81
C PRO A 259 15.83 -0.05 -13.75
N VAL A 260 15.06 0.19 -12.69
CA VAL A 260 14.79 -0.84 -11.67
C VAL A 260 13.53 -1.56 -12.08
N VAL A 261 13.68 -2.84 -12.39
CA VAL A 261 12.61 -3.70 -12.90
C VAL A 261 12.55 -4.90 -11.99
N GLN A 262 11.37 -5.18 -11.42
CA GLN A 262 11.08 -6.39 -10.67
C GLN A 262 9.90 -7.11 -11.33
N LEU A 263 10.05 -8.39 -11.62
CA LEU A 263 9.09 -9.19 -12.40
C LEU A 263 8.76 -10.46 -11.65
N THR A 264 7.53 -10.93 -11.79
CA THR A 264 7.06 -12.20 -11.22
C THR A 264 6.64 -13.15 -12.34
N GLY A 265 7.26 -14.33 -12.39
CA GLY A 265 6.98 -15.35 -13.39
C GLY A 265 7.58 -15.12 -14.77
N ASP A 266 7.57 -16.17 -15.59
CA ASP A 266 8.25 -16.19 -16.89
C ASP A 266 7.55 -15.33 -17.95
N GLU A 267 6.23 -15.17 -17.85
CA GLU A 267 5.45 -14.29 -18.74
C GLU A 267 5.88 -12.84 -18.60
N ALA A 268 6.04 -12.36 -17.37
CA ALA A 268 6.51 -11.01 -17.10
C ALA A 268 7.95 -10.79 -17.63
N VAL A 269 8.81 -11.81 -17.54
CA VAL A 269 10.18 -11.78 -18.10
C VAL A 269 10.17 -11.73 -19.62
N ARG A 270 9.30 -12.52 -20.28
CA ARG A 270 9.16 -12.49 -21.74
C ARG A 270 8.68 -11.11 -22.23
N ALA A 271 7.67 -10.53 -21.56
CA ALA A 271 7.20 -9.19 -21.87
C ALA A 271 8.32 -8.15 -21.75
N TYR A 272 9.16 -8.25 -20.71
CA TYR A 272 10.32 -7.36 -20.55
C TYR A 272 11.36 -7.53 -21.67
N ARG A 273 11.70 -8.76 -22.05
CA ARG A 273 12.64 -9.01 -23.17
C ARG A 273 12.11 -8.45 -24.49
N LEU A 274 10.80 -8.53 -24.70
CA LEU A 274 10.15 -7.94 -25.87
C LEU A 274 10.12 -6.41 -25.80
N SER A 275 9.91 -5.80 -24.64
CA SER A 275 9.72 -4.34 -24.53
C SER A 275 11.01 -3.55 -24.26
N ALA A 276 12.07 -4.20 -23.78
CA ALA A 276 13.28 -3.51 -23.36
C ALA A 276 13.92 -2.74 -24.53
N ASN A 277 14.27 -1.46 -24.27
CA ASN A 277 14.83 -0.51 -25.23
C ASN A 277 14.00 -0.33 -26.50
N ARG A 278 12.68 -0.52 -26.42
CA ARG A 278 11.75 -0.24 -27.50
C ARG A 278 10.77 0.87 -27.12
N SER A 279 10.30 1.60 -28.11
CA SER A 279 9.14 2.50 -27.95
C SER A 279 7.83 1.68 -27.88
N ILE A 280 6.73 2.32 -27.47
CA ILE A 280 5.42 1.68 -27.47
C ILE A 280 5.02 1.31 -28.91
N ASP A 281 5.22 2.20 -29.88
CA ASP A 281 4.96 1.93 -31.30
C ASP A 281 5.74 0.73 -31.85
N GLU A 282 7.02 0.60 -31.49
CA GLU A 282 7.83 -0.56 -31.89
C GLU A 282 7.28 -1.86 -31.28
N VAL A 283 6.86 -1.83 -30.01
CA VAL A 283 6.24 -2.98 -29.33
C VAL A 283 4.89 -3.34 -29.97
N VAL A 284 4.06 -2.35 -30.28
CA VAL A 284 2.77 -2.56 -30.97
C VAL A 284 2.99 -3.21 -32.33
N SER A 285 3.94 -2.69 -33.11
CA SER A 285 4.27 -3.21 -34.45
C SER A 285 4.70 -4.68 -34.42
N LEU A 286 5.47 -5.08 -33.40
CA LEU A 286 5.88 -6.49 -33.22
C LEU A 286 4.72 -7.42 -32.81
N LEU A 287 3.69 -6.87 -32.17
CA LEU A 287 2.56 -7.63 -31.64
C LEU A 287 1.34 -7.62 -32.57
N ALA A 288 1.33 -6.78 -33.60
CA ALA A 288 0.32 -6.78 -34.63
C ALA A 288 0.22 -8.17 -35.31
N PRO A 289 -1.00 -8.61 -35.68
CA PRO A 289 -1.14 -9.79 -36.54
C PRO A 289 -0.51 -9.50 -37.92
N ASP A 290 0.20 -10.49 -38.46
CA ASP A 290 0.71 -10.48 -39.84
C ASP A 290 -0.45 -10.51 -40.86
#